data_AF-A0AAE3ZVP2-F1
#
_entry.id   AF-A0AAE3ZVP2-F1
#
_cell.length_a   1.000
_cell.length_b   1.000
_cell.length_c   1.000
_cell.angle_alpha   90.00
_cell.angle_beta   90.00
_cell.angle_gamma   90.00
#
_symmetry.space_group_name_H-M   'P 1'
#
loop_
_entity.id
_entity.type
_entity.pdbx_description
1 polymer ?
#
loop_
_entity_poly.entity_id
_entity_poly.type
_entity_poly.pdbx_seq_one_letter_code
_entity_poly.pdbx_strand_id
1 'polypeptide(L)'
;MIDPRALADAGLAVFENRLILDARPPVTDDELAEVAARCGGPVPAGLAALWRTSFGGGLDYDLTVPLGGADRALSLRELFHPGSDDYHDLWGWIEEDGPPGYLPFGGFEYLDRVYAHLPTGEVFAWQQGLPPGWELAGGDRAGAVAADVPALFAQLALEQDPWETDDPDHGIDLRDVVDGLPAALRDPLRALARSAVLDWRAALDAGTIAGSPRLRRLALDRGAADVTVLSRLAAQGCDLGEPARGGMTALDVALARSAYDAARWLLERDVPVTHALRFGAAGIDADLAAELLRRGARVDEHALSAVVDNPDPDVIALLTRSSGPPSEHLADHVRMLAAQAEIAADRGEPGARRRAEVLRALAGRA
;
A
#
# COMPACT_ATOMS: atom_id res chain seq x y z
N MET A 1 7.73 24.72 21.17
CA MET A 1 6.62 23.80 21.51
C MET A 1 5.34 24.48 21.09
N ILE A 2 4.46 23.75 20.40
CA ILE A 2 3.15 24.26 19.95
C ILE A 2 2.23 24.36 21.18
N ASP A 3 1.44 25.43 21.30
CA ASP A 3 0.52 25.61 22.43
C ASP A 3 -0.60 24.56 22.39
N PRO A 4 -0.74 23.68 23.40
CA PRO A 4 -1.77 22.65 23.44
C PRO A 4 -3.20 23.19 23.37
N ARG A 5 -3.44 24.41 23.89
CA ARG A 5 -4.79 25.02 23.82
C ARG A 5 -5.13 25.42 22.40
N ALA A 6 -4.18 26.03 21.70
CA ALA A 6 -4.36 26.44 20.32
C ALA A 6 -4.54 25.24 19.37
N LEU A 7 -3.94 24.08 19.70
CA LEU A 7 -4.20 22.82 19.00
C LEU A 7 -5.63 22.34 19.26
N ALA A 8 -6.05 22.26 20.51
CA ALA A 8 -7.40 21.81 20.86
C ALA A 8 -8.50 22.71 20.25
N ASP A 9 -8.31 24.04 20.26
CA ASP A 9 -9.22 25.00 19.63
C ASP A 9 -9.31 24.82 18.10
N ALA A 10 -8.26 24.25 17.49
CA ALA A 10 -8.20 23.92 16.08
C ALA A 10 -8.66 22.47 15.76
N GLY A 11 -9.15 21.72 16.76
CA GLY A 11 -9.51 20.31 16.56
C GLY A 11 -8.31 19.41 16.31
N LEU A 12 -7.15 19.71 16.92
CA LEU A 12 -5.91 18.98 16.72
C LEU A 12 -5.33 18.50 18.06
N ALA A 13 -4.63 17.37 18.01
CA ALA A 13 -3.82 16.89 19.12
C ALA A 13 -2.50 16.30 18.61
N VAL A 14 -1.50 16.18 19.48
CA VAL A 14 -0.22 15.54 19.13
C VAL A 14 0.06 14.42 20.11
N PHE A 15 0.21 13.20 19.61
CA PHE A 15 0.57 12.01 20.37
C PHE A 15 1.78 11.34 19.71
N GLU A 16 2.85 11.09 20.46
CA GLU A 16 4.09 10.47 19.96
C GLU A 16 4.65 11.10 18.68
N ASN A 17 4.62 12.44 18.60
CA ASN A 17 5.02 13.23 17.43
C ASN A 17 4.20 12.94 16.16
N ARG A 18 2.94 12.51 16.31
CA ARG A 18 1.96 12.38 15.23
C ARG A 18 0.79 13.31 15.50
N LEU A 19 0.39 14.02 14.46
CA LEU A 19 -0.79 14.88 14.47
C LEU A 19 -2.05 14.01 14.39
N ILE A 20 -2.99 14.23 15.31
CA ILE A 20 -4.35 13.68 15.27
C ILE A 20 -5.25 14.80 14.75
N LEU A 21 -5.97 14.51 13.67
CA LEU A 21 -6.96 15.39 13.05
C LEU A 21 -8.31 15.21 13.73
N ASP A 22 -9.21 16.19 13.63
CA ASP A 22 -10.55 16.16 14.25
C ASP A 22 -10.55 15.65 15.70
N ALA A 23 -9.52 16.07 16.44
CA ALA A 23 -9.23 15.58 17.78
C ALA A 23 -10.42 15.85 18.71
N ARG A 24 -10.79 14.82 19.46
CA ARG A 24 -11.90 14.85 20.41
C ARG A 24 -11.39 15.27 21.78
N PRO A 25 -12.27 15.80 22.65
CA PRO A 25 -11.91 16.05 24.04
C PRO A 25 -11.25 14.83 24.71
N PRO A 26 -10.26 15.03 25.59
CA PRO A 26 -9.68 13.95 26.37
C PRO A 26 -10.72 13.15 27.14
N VAL A 27 -10.51 11.83 27.21
CA VAL A 27 -11.35 10.93 28.01
C VAL A 27 -11.31 11.30 29.50
N THR A 28 -12.46 11.22 30.15
CA THR A 28 -12.62 11.38 31.59
C THR A 28 -12.35 10.07 32.35
N ASP A 29 -12.10 10.15 33.65
CA ASP A 29 -11.92 8.95 34.46
C ASP A 29 -13.21 8.11 34.57
N ASP A 30 -14.39 8.75 34.49
CA ASP A 30 -15.69 8.06 34.48
C ASP A 30 -15.89 7.27 33.18
N GLU A 31 -15.53 7.84 32.03
CA GLU A 31 -15.57 7.14 30.73
C GLU A 31 -14.56 5.99 30.68
N LEU A 32 -13.35 6.17 31.22
CA LEU A 32 -12.37 5.07 31.34
C LEU A 32 -12.90 3.94 32.22
N ALA A 33 -13.57 4.27 33.33
CA ALA A 33 -14.19 3.29 34.21
C ALA A 33 -15.34 2.55 33.51
N GLU A 34 -16.13 3.24 32.68
CA GLU A 34 -17.19 2.64 31.88
C GLU A 34 -16.64 1.65 30.85
N VAL A 35 -15.58 2.02 30.12
CA VAL A 35 -14.89 1.12 29.18
C VAL A 35 -14.36 -0.11 29.93
N ALA A 36 -13.67 0.09 31.06
CA ALA A 36 -13.11 -0.99 31.84
C ALA A 36 -14.18 -1.97 32.36
N ALA A 37 -15.34 -1.45 32.76
CA ALA A 37 -16.47 -2.25 33.21
C ALA A 37 -17.05 -3.12 32.09
N ARG A 38 -17.15 -2.60 30.86
CA ARG A 38 -17.62 -3.35 29.69
C ARG A 38 -16.62 -4.41 29.21
N CYS A 39 -15.33 -4.11 29.29
CA CYS A 39 -14.27 -4.98 28.76
C CYS A 39 -13.72 -6.01 29.76
N GLY A 40 -14.17 -5.96 31.02
CA GLY A 40 -13.78 -6.93 32.05
C GLY A 40 -12.34 -6.77 32.57
N GLY A 41 -11.73 -5.59 32.39
CA GLY A 41 -10.36 -5.31 32.81
C GLY A 41 -10.00 -3.82 32.65
N PRO A 42 -8.90 -3.36 33.30
CA PRO A 42 -8.47 -1.97 33.18
C PRO A 42 -8.00 -1.65 31.75
N VAL A 43 -8.23 -0.42 31.31
CA VAL A 43 -7.69 0.09 30.04
C VAL A 43 -6.15 0.16 30.15
N PRO A 44 -5.39 -0.42 29.20
CA PRO A 44 -3.93 -0.37 29.22
C PRO A 44 -3.39 1.06 29.25
N ALA A 45 -2.28 1.28 29.95
CA ALA A 45 -1.73 2.62 30.19
C ALA A 45 -1.44 3.41 28.89
N GLY A 46 -0.90 2.76 27.86
CA GLY A 46 -0.63 3.38 26.57
C GLY A 46 -1.90 3.85 25.86
N LEU A 47 -2.97 3.05 25.92
CA LEU A 47 -4.27 3.40 25.35
C LEU A 47 -4.94 4.53 26.15
N ALA A 48 -4.89 4.47 27.48
CA ALA A 48 -5.38 5.54 28.33
C ALA A 48 -4.63 6.86 28.09
N ALA A 49 -3.31 6.81 27.79
CA ALA A 49 -2.53 8.00 27.44
C ALA A 49 -2.95 8.59 26.09
N LEU A 50 -3.19 7.75 25.08
CA LEU A 50 -3.75 8.18 23.79
C LEU A 50 -5.12 8.86 24.00
N TRP A 51 -6.05 8.20 24.70
CA TRP A 51 -7.39 8.76 24.90
C TRP A 51 -7.41 10.01 25.79
N ARG A 52 -6.46 10.17 26.72
CA ARG A 52 -6.25 11.43 27.45
C ARG A 52 -5.61 12.53 26.60
N THR A 53 -5.06 12.19 25.44
CA THR A 53 -4.59 13.16 24.44
C THR A 53 -5.71 13.52 23.48
N SER A 54 -6.43 12.53 22.97
CA SER A 54 -7.63 12.68 22.15
C SER A 54 -8.45 11.38 22.22
N PHE A 55 -9.71 11.47 22.68
CA PHE A 55 -10.60 10.30 22.72
C PHE A 55 -11.36 10.15 21.39
N GLY A 56 -10.60 9.87 20.33
CA GLY A 56 -11.07 9.81 18.96
C GLY A 56 -10.26 10.69 18.02
N GLY A 57 -10.70 10.81 16.77
CA GLY A 57 -10.08 11.66 15.74
C GLY A 57 -9.52 10.87 14.56
N GLY A 58 -9.03 11.59 13.56
CA GLY A 58 -8.51 11.08 12.31
C GLY A 58 -6.98 10.99 12.25
N LEU A 59 -6.49 10.08 11.43
CA LEU A 59 -5.07 9.87 11.14
C LEU A 59 -4.84 9.79 9.63
N ASP A 60 -3.83 10.51 9.15
CA ASP A 60 -3.45 10.54 7.74
C ASP A 60 -1.94 10.25 7.60
N TYR A 61 -1.60 9.00 7.92
CA TYR A 61 -0.24 8.45 7.88
C TYR A 61 -0.24 7.06 7.25
N ASP A 62 0.89 6.66 6.69
CA ASP A 62 1.14 5.28 6.29
C ASP A 62 1.53 4.43 7.51
N LEU A 63 0.89 3.28 7.64
CA LEU A 63 1.25 2.24 8.58
C LEU A 63 1.57 0.96 7.81
N THR A 64 2.78 0.44 8.03
CA THR A 64 3.20 -0.86 7.52
C THR A 64 3.54 -1.76 8.69
N VAL A 65 2.87 -2.91 8.78
CA VAL A 65 3.01 -3.86 9.89
C VAL A 65 3.31 -5.27 9.39
N PRO A 66 4.08 -6.08 10.15
CA PRO A 66 4.28 -7.49 9.84
C PRO A 66 3.01 -8.27 10.17
N LEU A 67 2.26 -8.68 9.14
CA LEU A 67 0.98 -9.37 9.30
C LEU A 67 0.86 -10.57 8.36
N GLY A 68 0.61 -11.76 8.91
CA GLY A 68 0.51 -13.00 8.13
C GLY A 68 1.82 -13.41 7.44
N GLY A 69 2.97 -13.08 8.04
CA GLY A 69 4.30 -13.47 7.54
C GLY A 69 4.89 -12.55 6.45
N ALA A 70 4.25 -11.40 6.17
CA ALA A 70 4.75 -10.38 5.27
C ALA A 70 4.39 -8.98 5.79
N ASP A 71 5.07 -7.95 5.30
CA ASP A 71 4.70 -6.58 5.63
C ASP A 71 3.51 -6.14 4.79
N ARG A 72 2.54 -5.50 5.44
CA ARG A 72 1.28 -5.07 4.86
C ARG A 72 1.00 -3.63 5.22
N ALA A 73 0.44 -2.90 4.27
CA ALA A 73 -0.21 -1.64 4.57
C ALA A 73 -1.47 -1.93 5.41
N LEU A 74 -1.62 -1.21 6.51
CA LEU A 74 -2.79 -1.25 7.36
C LEU A 74 -3.40 0.16 7.37
N SER A 75 -4.69 0.26 7.11
CA SER A 75 -5.41 1.53 7.13
C SER A 75 -5.83 1.85 8.56
N LEU A 76 -5.08 2.74 9.21
CA LEU A 76 -5.45 3.30 10.51
C LEU A 76 -5.82 4.76 10.29
N ARG A 77 -7.09 4.99 9.97
CA ARG A 77 -7.64 6.31 9.58
C ARG A 77 -8.48 6.94 10.68
N GLU A 78 -9.13 6.12 11.50
CA GLU A 78 -9.99 6.55 12.59
C GLU A 78 -9.45 6.02 13.92
N LEU A 79 -9.55 6.84 14.96
CA LEU A 79 -9.50 6.42 16.36
C LEU A 79 -10.94 6.32 16.87
N PHE A 80 -11.35 5.12 17.27
CA PHE A 80 -12.73 4.86 17.64
C PHE A 80 -13.11 5.60 18.92
N HIS A 81 -14.29 6.22 18.90
CA HIS A 81 -14.88 6.86 20.07
C HIS A 81 -16.40 6.61 20.13
N PRO A 82 -17.02 6.76 21.31
CA PRO A 82 -18.48 6.71 21.46
C PRO A 82 -19.21 7.73 20.58
N GLY A 83 -20.26 7.29 19.88
CA GLY A 83 -21.08 8.16 19.03
C GLY A 83 -20.35 8.70 17.79
N SER A 84 -19.33 7.99 17.29
CA SER A 84 -18.82 8.19 15.93
C SER A 84 -19.94 7.88 14.92
N ASP A 85 -20.00 8.66 13.83
CA ASP A 85 -20.94 8.47 12.72
C ASP A 85 -20.36 7.54 11.63
N ASP A 86 -19.17 6.98 11.85
CA ASP A 86 -18.53 5.99 10.97
C ASP A 86 -19.23 4.62 11.04
N TYR A 87 -18.61 3.58 10.48
CA TYR A 87 -19.24 2.26 10.32
C TYR A 87 -19.77 1.68 11.64
N HIS A 88 -18.94 1.70 12.67
CA HIS A 88 -19.34 1.46 14.06
C HIS A 88 -18.59 2.42 14.98
N ASP A 89 -19.27 2.91 16.01
CA ASP A 89 -18.63 3.62 17.10
C ASP A 89 -17.85 2.64 18.01
N LEU A 90 -17.16 3.16 19.02
CA LEU A 90 -16.41 2.32 19.96
C LEU A 90 -17.28 1.22 20.61
N TRP A 91 -18.55 1.52 20.91
CA TRP A 91 -19.44 0.56 21.55
C TRP A 91 -19.88 -0.53 20.59
N GLY A 92 -20.24 -0.16 19.35
CA GLY A 92 -20.53 -1.11 18.28
C GLY A 92 -19.38 -2.09 18.07
N TRP A 93 -18.14 -1.60 18.02
CA TRP A 93 -16.96 -2.47 17.87
C TRP A 93 -16.71 -3.39 19.06
N ILE A 94 -16.95 -2.92 20.29
CA ILE A 94 -16.85 -3.76 21.49
C ILE A 94 -17.91 -4.88 21.47
N GLU A 95 -19.13 -4.58 20.99
CA GLU A 95 -20.25 -5.53 20.95
C GLU A 95 -20.13 -6.55 19.81
N GLU A 96 -19.70 -6.12 18.62
CA GLU A 96 -19.63 -6.98 17.43
C GLU A 96 -18.37 -7.87 17.42
N ASP A 97 -17.20 -7.28 17.75
CA ASP A 97 -15.93 -7.74 17.21
C ASP A 97 -14.76 -7.71 18.20
N GLY A 98 -15.02 -7.56 19.49
CA GLY A 98 -14.00 -7.63 20.54
C GLY A 98 -13.70 -9.09 20.93
N PRO A 99 -12.60 -9.73 20.44
CA PRO A 99 -12.21 -11.01 21.01
C PRO A 99 -11.97 -10.83 22.52
N PRO A 100 -12.37 -11.79 23.36
CA PRO A 100 -12.25 -11.64 24.80
C PRO A 100 -10.83 -11.24 25.22
N GLY A 101 -10.70 -10.13 25.95
CA GLY A 101 -9.42 -9.60 26.38
C GLY A 101 -8.77 -8.57 25.44
N TYR A 102 -9.44 -8.16 24.37
CA TYR A 102 -8.95 -7.16 23.42
C TYR A 102 -9.94 -6.00 23.28
N LEU A 103 -9.40 -4.78 23.27
CA LEU A 103 -10.17 -3.55 23.17
C LEU A 103 -9.86 -2.86 21.83
N PRO A 104 -10.82 -2.80 20.89
CA PRO A 104 -10.63 -2.05 19.65
C PRO A 104 -10.48 -0.56 19.97
N PHE A 105 -9.60 0.12 19.23
CA PHE A 105 -9.39 1.56 19.44
C PHE A 105 -9.13 2.38 18.16
N GLY A 106 -9.05 1.73 17.01
CA GLY A 106 -8.95 2.42 15.72
C GLY A 106 -8.93 1.45 14.54
N GLY A 107 -8.99 2.00 13.34
CA GLY A 107 -9.04 1.22 12.11
C GLY A 107 -9.48 2.04 10.91
N PHE A 108 -10.09 1.35 9.94
CA PHE A 108 -10.77 1.95 8.79
C PHE A 108 -11.91 1.04 8.33
N GLU A 109 -13.13 1.57 8.41
CA GLU A 109 -14.36 0.86 8.09
C GLU A 109 -14.40 -0.55 8.73
N TYR A 110 -14.92 -1.55 8.01
CA TYR A 110 -14.93 -2.95 8.42
C TYR A 110 -13.67 -3.72 8.00
N LEU A 111 -12.72 -3.06 7.31
CA LEU A 111 -11.59 -3.69 6.62
C LEU A 111 -10.37 -3.90 7.52
N ASP A 112 -9.98 -2.87 8.27
CA ASP A 112 -8.75 -2.87 9.08
C ASP A 112 -9.06 -2.43 10.51
N ARG A 113 -8.52 -3.12 11.51
CA ARG A 113 -8.75 -2.82 12.94
C ARG A 113 -7.49 -3.00 13.76
N VAL A 114 -7.31 -2.15 14.76
CA VAL A 114 -6.29 -2.29 15.80
C VAL A 114 -6.92 -2.43 17.18
N TYR A 115 -6.32 -3.31 17.99
CA TYR A 115 -6.78 -3.69 19.31
C TYR A 115 -5.65 -3.57 20.32
N ALA A 116 -5.97 -3.13 21.53
CA ALA A 116 -5.07 -3.25 22.67
C ALA A 116 -5.44 -4.52 23.46
N HIS A 117 -4.47 -5.41 23.69
CA HIS A 117 -4.64 -6.55 24.58
C HIS A 117 -4.69 -6.07 26.03
N LEU A 118 -5.82 -6.25 26.71
CA LEU A 118 -6.09 -5.65 28.03
C LEU A 118 -5.03 -6.00 29.10
N PRO A 119 -4.55 -7.25 29.23
CA PRO A 119 -3.57 -7.60 30.26
C PRO A 119 -2.17 -7.01 30.04
N THR A 120 -1.75 -6.83 28.79
CA THR A 120 -0.34 -6.47 28.48
C THR A 120 -0.18 -5.08 27.87
N GLY A 121 -1.23 -4.55 27.23
CA GLY A 121 -1.18 -3.34 26.41
C GLY A 121 -0.61 -3.54 25.01
N GLU A 122 -0.20 -4.77 24.66
CA GLU A 122 0.30 -5.10 23.33
C GLU A 122 -0.75 -4.83 22.26
N VAL A 123 -0.33 -4.32 21.11
CA VAL A 123 -1.22 -3.95 20.01
C VAL A 123 -1.28 -5.09 19.01
N PHE A 124 -2.51 -5.47 18.67
CA PHE A 124 -2.83 -6.43 17.63
C PHE A 124 -3.55 -5.73 16.48
N ALA A 125 -3.30 -6.19 15.26
CA ALA A 125 -4.07 -5.77 14.09
C ALA A 125 -4.86 -6.95 13.55
N TRP A 126 -6.02 -6.65 12.96
CA TRP A 126 -6.77 -7.54 12.08
C TRP A 126 -7.00 -6.81 10.76
N GLN A 127 -6.88 -7.55 9.66
CA GLN A 127 -7.12 -7.07 8.31
C GLN A 127 -7.98 -8.08 7.56
N GLN A 128 -9.07 -7.61 6.96
CA GLN A 128 -9.96 -8.41 6.16
C GLN A 128 -9.25 -8.92 4.90
N GLY A 129 -9.53 -10.18 4.58
CA GLY A 129 -9.20 -10.72 3.28
C GLY A 129 -9.98 -10.05 2.16
N LEU A 130 -9.35 -9.81 1.01
CA LEU A 130 -10.11 -9.39 -0.17
C LEU A 130 -11.10 -10.50 -0.58
N PRO A 131 -12.30 -10.14 -1.07
CA PRO A 131 -13.29 -11.12 -1.49
C PRO A 131 -12.74 -12.11 -2.53
N PRO A 132 -13.27 -13.34 -2.59
CA PRO A 132 -12.90 -14.29 -3.63
C PRO A 132 -13.03 -13.69 -5.03
N GLY A 133 -11.98 -13.81 -5.85
CA GLY A 133 -11.93 -13.26 -7.21
C GLY A 133 -11.21 -11.92 -7.35
N TRP A 134 -10.86 -11.25 -6.24
CA TRP A 134 -10.01 -10.07 -6.26
C TRP A 134 -8.54 -10.45 -6.35
N GLU A 135 -7.76 -9.63 -7.04
CA GLU A 135 -6.32 -9.81 -7.15
C GLU A 135 -5.68 -9.64 -5.77
N LEU A 136 -4.94 -10.68 -5.32
CA LEU A 136 -4.41 -10.83 -3.95
C LEU A 136 -5.42 -11.29 -2.89
N ALA A 137 -6.57 -11.83 -3.30
CA ALA A 137 -7.49 -12.53 -2.40
C ALA A 137 -6.74 -13.57 -1.55
N GLY A 138 -6.80 -13.36 -0.24
CA GLY A 138 -6.33 -14.25 0.80
C GLY A 138 -7.21 -14.03 2.01
N GLY A 139 -7.32 -15.01 2.90
CA GLY A 139 -8.18 -14.89 4.08
C GLY A 139 -7.75 -13.77 5.03
N ASP A 140 -8.60 -13.51 6.01
CA ASP A 140 -8.34 -12.57 7.09
C ASP A 140 -7.02 -12.88 7.80
N ARG A 141 -6.39 -11.83 8.31
CA ARG A 141 -5.09 -11.93 8.96
C ARG A 141 -5.14 -11.19 10.29
N ALA A 142 -4.53 -11.76 11.30
CA ALA A 142 -4.39 -11.13 12.61
C ALA A 142 -3.01 -11.42 13.22
N GLY A 143 -2.52 -10.51 14.06
CA GLY A 143 -1.24 -10.69 14.75
C GLY A 143 -0.84 -9.47 15.58
N ALA A 144 0.13 -9.67 16.47
CA ALA A 144 0.76 -8.59 17.22
C ALA A 144 1.59 -7.70 16.28
N VAL A 145 1.46 -6.38 16.40
CA VAL A 145 2.09 -5.40 15.51
C VAL A 145 2.91 -4.34 16.25
N ALA A 146 2.67 -4.14 17.55
CA ALA A 146 3.49 -3.27 18.39
C ALA A 146 3.44 -3.69 19.85
N ALA A 147 4.51 -3.40 20.61
CA ALA A 147 4.59 -3.72 22.03
C ALA A 147 3.56 -2.96 22.89
N ASP A 148 3.17 -1.76 22.45
CA ASP A 148 2.13 -0.92 23.05
C ASP A 148 1.64 0.15 22.05
N VAL A 149 0.65 0.95 22.46
CA VAL A 149 0.08 2.04 21.65
C VAL A 149 1.12 3.10 21.27
N PRO A 150 2.00 3.59 22.18
CA PRO A 150 3.10 4.47 21.78
C PRO A 150 4.01 3.89 20.71
N ALA A 151 4.39 2.61 20.81
CA ALA A 151 5.21 1.92 19.83
C ALA A 151 4.50 1.76 18.48
N LEU A 152 3.17 1.64 18.45
CA LEU A 152 2.39 1.68 17.20
C LEU A 152 2.48 3.08 16.56
N PHE A 153 2.25 4.15 17.32
CA PHE A 153 2.29 5.51 16.79
C PHE A 153 3.68 5.92 16.29
N ALA A 154 4.74 5.43 16.92
CA ALA A 154 6.11 5.60 16.44
C ALA A 154 6.34 4.97 15.05
N GLN A 155 5.54 3.95 14.67
CA GLN A 155 5.59 3.33 13.34
C GLN A 155 4.80 4.11 12.28
N LEU A 156 3.86 4.99 12.65
CA LEU A 156 3.19 5.85 11.67
C LEU A 156 4.24 6.73 10.97
N ALA A 157 4.17 6.88 9.66
CA ALA A 157 5.07 7.77 8.92
C ALA A 157 4.38 8.29 7.66
N LEU A 158 5.04 9.19 6.96
CA LEU A 158 4.63 9.65 5.64
C LEU A 158 5.67 9.15 4.64
N GLU A 159 5.28 8.35 3.65
CA GLU A 159 6.21 7.90 2.61
C GLU A 159 6.62 9.01 1.64
N GLN A 160 5.85 10.10 1.57
CA GLN A 160 6.19 11.32 0.83
C GLN A 160 5.87 12.55 1.66
N ASP A 161 6.47 13.67 1.30
CA ASP A 161 6.06 14.97 1.84
C ASP A 161 4.67 15.34 1.24
N PRO A 162 3.63 15.54 2.06
CA PRO A 162 2.28 15.90 1.60
C PRO A 162 2.21 17.22 0.81
N TRP A 163 3.23 18.08 0.93
CA TRP A 163 3.33 19.37 0.24
C TRP A 163 4.25 19.35 -0.99
N GLU A 164 4.97 18.24 -1.24
CA GLU A 164 5.89 18.10 -2.39
C GLU A 164 5.57 16.86 -3.26
N THR A 165 4.55 16.07 -2.89
CA THR A 165 4.12 14.87 -3.61
C THR A 165 3.37 15.21 -4.91
N ASP A 166 3.58 14.37 -5.94
CA ASP A 166 2.79 14.38 -7.19
C ASP A 166 1.49 13.53 -7.06
N ASP A 167 1.36 12.78 -5.96
CA ASP A 167 0.16 12.00 -5.62
C ASP A 167 -0.82 12.90 -4.83
N PRO A 168 -1.95 13.32 -5.42
CA PRO A 168 -2.87 14.28 -4.79
C PRO A 168 -3.56 13.73 -3.55
N ASP A 169 -3.71 12.39 -3.47
CA ASP A 169 -4.43 11.69 -2.41
C ASP A 169 -3.53 11.41 -1.19
N HIS A 170 -2.22 11.51 -1.36
CA HIS A 170 -1.27 11.27 -0.26
C HIS A 170 -1.22 12.45 0.72
N GLY A 171 -1.62 12.20 1.97
CA GLY A 171 -1.56 13.21 3.03
C GLY A 171 -2.56 14.36 2.85
N ILE A 172 -3.66 14.12 2.11
CA ILE A 172 -4.63 15.16 1.74
C ILE A 172 -5.34 15.77 2.95
N ASP A 173 -5.82 14.94 3.87
CA ASP A 173 -6.57 15.43 5.04
C ASP A 173 -5.64 16.22 5.96
N LEU A 174 -4.41 15.73 6.15
CA LEU A 174 -3.39 16.43 6.91
C LEU A 174 -3.05 17.77 6.28
N ARG A 175 -2.81 17.79 4.96
CA ARG A 175 -2.47 19.00 4.22
C ARG A 175 -3.60 20.02 4.30
N ASP A 176 -4.84 19.62 4.03
CA ASP A 176 -5.99 20.50 3.95
C ASP A 176 -6.28 21.14 5.31
N VAL A 177 -6.26 20.35 6.38
CA VAL A 177 -6.44 20.86 7.75
C VAL A 177 -5.31 21.83 8.12
N VAL A 178 -4.05 21.45 7.91
CA VAL A 178 -2.90 22.29 8.30
C VAL A 178 -2.80 23.58 7.48
N ASP A 179 -3.15 23.54 6.18
CA ASP A 179 -3.10 24.69 5.30
C ASP A 179 -4.22 25.70 5.58
N GLY A 180 -5.34 25.24 6.14
CA GLY A 180 -6.41 26.09 6.65
C GLY A 180 -6.05 26.91 7.90
N LEU A 181 -4.92 26.63 8.56
CA LEU A 181 -4.55 27.27 9.83
C LEU A 181 -3.77 28.59 9.68
N PRO A 182 -3.82 29.46 10.70
CA PRO A 182 -2.93 30.62 10.79
C PRO A 182 -1.45 30.22 10.77
N ALA A 183 -0.59 31.04 10.17
CA ALA A 183 0.84 30.76 9.99
C ALA A 183 1.56 30.32 11.27
N ALA A 184 1.19 30.92 12.41
CA ALA A 184 1.78 30.62 13.71
C ALA A 184 1.57 29.17 14.17
N LEU A 185 0.50 28.50 13.74
CA LEU A 185 0.24 27.07 13.99
C LEU A 185 0.65 26.21 12.80
N ARG A 186 0.33 26.67 11.59
CA ARG A 186 0.62 25.97 10.34
C ARG A 186 2.10 25.63 10.17
N ASP A 187 3.01 26.59 10.32
CA ASP A 187 4.42 26.35 10.00
C ASP A 187 5.08 25.35 10.98
N PRO A 188 4.84 25.42 12.30
CA PRO A 188 5.28 24.36 13.23
C PRO A 188 4.63 23.00 12.94
N LEU A 189 3.35 22.94 12.56
CA LEU A 189 2.66 21.70 12.24
C LEU A 189 3.15 21.07 10.95
N ARG A 190 3.43 21.87 9.91
CA ARG A 190 4.12 21.41 8.70
C ARG A 190 5.48 20.82 9.04
N ALA A 191 6.26 21.47 9.90
CA ALA A 191 7.54 20.94 10.35
C ALA A 191 7.40 19.62 11.13
N LEU A 192 6.38 19.51 11.99
CA LEU A 192 6.06 18.28 12.71
C LEU A 192 5.70 17.14 11.74
N ALA A 193 4.78 17.38 10.81
CA ALA A 193 4.38 16.38 9.81
C ALA A 193 5.57 15.95 8.94
N ARG A 194 6.38 16.90 8.45
CA ARG A 194 7.59 16.62 7.67
C ARG A 194 8.63 15.80 8.44
N SER A 195 8.67 15.90 9.78
CA SER A 195 9.54 15.06 10.59
C SER A 195 9.14 13.58 10.60
N ALA A 196 7.90 13.27 10.22
CA ALA A 196 7.41 11.90 10.02
C ALA A 196 7.66 11.37 8.61
N VAL A 197 8.23 12.17 7.69
CA VAL A 197 8.51 11.72 6.32
C VAL A 197 9.70 10.76 6.29
N LEU A 198 9.53 9.64 5.58
CA LEU A 198 10.56 8.63 5.37
C LEU A 198 11.55 9.08 4.28
N ASP A 199 12.62 9.75 4.71
CA ASP A 199 13.66 10.24 3.80
C ASP A 199 14.65 9.15 3.38
N TRP A 200 14.22 8.31 2.44
CA TRP A 200 15.05 7.26 1.86
C TRP A 200 16.19 7.82 1.01
N ARG A 201 16.06 9.03 0.46
CA ARG A 201 17.12 9.66 -0.36
C ARG A 201 18.28 10.10 0.53
N ALA A 202 18.00 10.76 1.66
CA ALA A 202 19.04 11.11 2.62
C ALA A 202 19.73 9.87 3.20
N ALA A 203 19.00 8.79 3.48
CA ALA A 203 19.60 7.54 3.94
C ALA A 203 20.49 6.88 2.86
N LEU A 204 20.11 6.97 1.58
CA LEU A 204 20.93 6.53 0.46
C LEU A 204 22.18 7.41 0.27
N ASP A 205 22.08 8.72 0.49
CA ASP A 205 23.21 9.65 0.44
C ASP A 205 24.19 9.43 1.60
N ALA A 206 23.66 9.15 2.80
CA ALA A 206 24.44 8.89 4.00
C ALA A 206 25.06 7.49 4.07
N GLY A 207 24.69 6.57 3.17
CA GLY A 207 25.20 5.19 3.18
C GLY A 207 24.55 4.31 4.25
N THR A 208 23.39 4.69 4.78
CA THR A 208 22.72 4.02 5.91
C THR A 208 21.49 3.22 5.49
N ILE A 209 21.09 3.28 4.22
CA ILE A 209 19.85 2.68 3.69
C ILE A 209 19.77 1.16 3.96
N ALA A 210 20.90 0.45 3.88
CA ALA A 210 20.95 -1.00 4.11
C ALA A 210 20.57 -1.39 5.55
N GLY A 211 20.78 -0.49 6.51
CA GLY A 211 20.42 -0.70 7.93
C GLY A 211 18.94 -0.49 8.24
N SER A 212 18.16 0.07 7.31
CA SER A 212 16.74 0.37 7.52
C SER A 212 15.86 -0.35 6.49
N PRO A 213 15.24 -1.49 6.84
CA PRO A 213 14.37 -2.24 5.93
C PRO A 213 13.25 -1.38 5.34
N ARG A 214 12.62 -0.53 6.17
CA ARG A 214 11.52 0.35 5.74
C ARG A 214 11.97 1.36 4.68
N LEU A 215 13.10 2.05 4.91
CA LEU A 215 13.63 2.99 3.93
C LEU A 215 14.14 2.29 2.67
N ARG A 216 14.76 1.11 2.81
CA ARG A 216 15.23 0.31 1.67
C ARG A 216 14.08 -0.10 0.76
N ARG A 217 12.97 -0.60 1.30
CA ARG A 217 11.80 -0.97 0.50
C ARG A 217 11.13 0.22 -0.16
N LEU A 218 11.04 1.34 0.54
CA LEU A 218 10.56 2.59 -0.05
C LEU A 218 11.48 3.04 -1.20
N ALA A 219 12.80 2.94 -1.04
CA ALA A 219 13.75 3.24 -2.10
C ALA A 219 13.63 2.28 -3.29
N LEU A 220 13.39 0.98 -3.06
CA LEU A 220 13.14 0.01 -4.13
C LEU A 220 11.85 0.32 -4.89
N ASP A 221 10.77 0.69 -4.20
CA ASP A 221 9.51 1.07 -4.81
C ASP A 221 9.63 2.38 -5.60
N ARG A 222 10.14 3.45 -5.00
CA ARG A 222 10.19 4.78 -5.63
C ARG A 222 11.33 4.93 -6.64
N GLY A 223 12.43 4.22 -6.42
CA GLY A 223 13.62 4.23 -7.28
C GLY A 223 13.59 3.23 -8.42
N ALA A 224 12.58 2.36 -8.52
CA ALA A 224 12.52 1.26 -9.51
C ALA A 224 12.71 1.71 -10.98
N ALA A 225 12.34 2.94 -11.32
CA ALA A 225 12.48 3.47 -12.67
C ALA A 225 13.85 4.11 -12.96
N ASP A 226 14.71 4.30 -11.95
CA ASP A 226 15.99 5.00 -12.05
C ASP A 226 17.17 4.06 -11.80
N VAL A 227 17.88 3.71 -12.89
CA VAL A 227 19.09 2.87 -12.87
C VAL A 227 20.18 3.45 -11.95
N THR A 228 20.27 4.78 -11.84
CA THR A 228 21.26 5.43 -10.95
C THR A 228 20.93 5.13 -9.49
N VAL A 229 19.66 5.26 -9.11
CA VAL A 229 19.21 4.92 -7.74
C VAL A 229 19.42 3.44 -7.46
N LEU A 230 19.00 2.56 -8.37
CA LEU A 230 19.16 1.11 -8.23
C LEU A 230 20.64 0.71 -8.12
N SER A 231 21.52 1.32 -8.92
CA SER A 231 22.96 1.09 -8.85
C SER A 231 23.54 1.51 -7.50
N ARG A 232 23.08 2.62 -6.93
CA ARG A 232 23.52 3.09 -5.61
C ARG A 232 23.04 2.16 -4.49
N LEU A 233 21.79 1.68 -4.57
CA LEU A 233 21.24 0.69 -3.64
C LEU A 233 22.07 -0.60 -3.65
N ALA A 234 22.36 -1.14 -4.84
CA ALA A 234 23.19 -2.32 -4.99
C ALA A 234 24.62 -2.11 -4.44
N ALA A 235 25.23 -0.95 -4.71
CA ALA A 235 26.56 -0.61 -4.20
C ALA A 235 26.62 -0.54 -2.67
N GLN A 236 25.50 -0.29 -1.99
CA GLN A 236 25.38 -0.32 -0.54
C GLN A 236 24.94 -1.68 0.02
N GLY A 237 24.93 -2.73 -0.82
CA GLY A 237 24.61 -4.09 -0.41
C GLY A 237 23.11 -4.36 -0.22
N CYS A 238 22.23 -3.55 -0.80
CA CYS A 238 20.81 -3.83 -0.81
C CYS A 238 20.48 -4.97 -1.79
N ASP A 239 19.65 -5.91 -1.36
CA ASP A 239 19.09 -6.94 -2.24
C ASP A 239 17.98 -6.32 -3.11
N LEU A 240 18.20 -6.29 -4.43
CA LEU A 240 17.23 -5.76 -5.39
C LEU A 240 16.08 -6.72 -5.69
N GLY A 241 16.20 -7.99 -5.28
CA GLY A 241 15.15 -8.99 -5.32
C GLY A 241 14.27 -8.99 -4.07
N GLU A 242 14.58 -8.18 -3.05
CA GLU A 242 13.73 -8.03 -1.88
C GLU A 242 12.34 -7.49 -2.29
N PRO A 243 11.25 -8.04 -1.73
CA PRO A 243 9.93 -7.47 -1.94
C PRO A 243 9.85 -6.02 -1.43
N ALA A 244 9.41 -5.13 -2.31
CA ALA A 244 8.99 -3.78 -2.00
C ALA A 244 7.50 -3.78 -1.60
N ARG A 245 6.76 -2.75 -2.02
CA ARG A 245 5.33 -2.59 -1.70
C ARG A 245 4.48 -3.69 -2.34
N GLY A 246 3.51 -4.23 -1.58
CA GLY A 246 2.56 -5.23 -2.08
C GLY A 246 3.17 -6.59 -2.45
N GLY A 247 4.44 -6.84 -2.10
CA GLY A 247 5.15 -8.05 -2.51
C GLY A 247 5.82 -7.97 -3.89
N MET A 248 5.72 -6.82 -4.57
CA MET A 248 6.38 -6.59 -5.86
C MET A 248 7.88 -6.41 -5.68
N THR A 249 8.68 -6.96 -6.60
CA THR A 249 10.12 -6.64 -6.68
C THR A 249 10.33 -5.30 -7.39
N ALA A 250 11.55 -4.74 -7.33
CA ALA A 250 11.89 -3.56 -8.11
C ALA A 250 11.71 -3.78 -9.63
N LEU A 251 11.86 -5.01 -10.12
CA LEU A 251 11.63 -5.36 -11.53
C LEU A 251 10.14 -5.26 -11.87
N ASP A 252 9.27 -5.79 -11.02
CA ASP A 252 7.82 -5.73 -11.21
C ASP A 252 7.34 -4.27 -11.25
N VAL A 253 7.85 -3.42 -10.35
CA VAL A 253 7.52 -1.99 -10.31
C VAL A 253 8.05 -1.26 -11.53
N ALA A 254 9.27 -1.55 -11.99
CA ALA A 254 9.84 -0.96 -13.20
C ALA A 254 8.98 -1.29 -14.43
N LEU A 255 8.53 -2.55 -14.56
CA LEU A 255 7.66 -3.00 -15.65
C LEU A 255 6.29 -2.32 -15.59
N ALA A 256 5.67 -2.23 -14.42
CA ALA A 256 4.39 -1.54 -14.22
C ALA A 256 4.46 -0.06 -14.64
N ARG A 257 5.61 0.60 -14.42
CA ARG A 257 5.87 2.00 -14.81
C ARG A 257 6.45 2.16 -16.21
N SER A 258 6.50 1.09 -17.01
CA SER A 258 7.09 1.09 -18.36
C SER A 258 8.56 1.55 -18.42
N ALA A 259 9.30 1.41 -17.32
CA ALA A 259 10.72 1.76 -17.21
C ALA A 259 11.61 0.61 -17.71
N TYR A 260 11.53 0.31 -19.00
CA TYR A 260 12.14 -0.89 -19.59
C TYR A 260 13.68 -0.92 -19.51
N ASP A 261 14.34 0.23 -19.50
CA ASP A 261 15.79 0.29 -19.31
C ASP A 261 16.20 -0.16 -17.90
N ALA A 262 15.44 0.27 -16.88
CA ALA A 262 15.63 -0.20 -15.52
C ALA A 262 15.28 -1.68 -15.38
N ALA A 263 14.20 -2.14 -16.02
CA ALA A 263 13.84 -3.55 -16.04
C ALA A 263 14.96 -4.44 -16.64
N ARG A 264 15.53 -4.04 -17.78
CA ARG A 264 16.68 -4.75 -18.39
C ARG A 264 17.90 -4.76 -17.47
N TRP A 265 18.22 -3.62 -16.88
CA TRP A 265 19.34 -3.52 -15.93
C TRP A 265 19.17 -4.41 -14.69
N LEU A 266 17.94 -4.57 -14.20
CA LEU A 266 17.58 -5.48 -13.10
C LEU A 266 17.67 -6.95 -13.53
N LEU A 267 17.27 -7.27 -14.76
CA LEU A 267 17.41 -8.63 -15.31
C LEU A 267 18.87 -9.06 -15.44
N GLU A 268 19.76 -8.15 -15.83
CA GLU A 268 21.21 -8.42 -15.85
C GLU A 268 21.79 -8.79 -14.47
N ARG A 269 21.05 -8.52 -13.38
CA ARG A 269 21.42 -8.79 -11.98
C ARG A 269 20.62 -9.92 -11.35
N ASP A 270 19.97 -10.74 -12.18
CA ASP A 270 19.23 -11.93 -11.76
C ASP A 270 18.12 -11.67 -10.73
N VAL A 271 17.52 -10.47 -10.78
CA VAL A 271 16.31 -10.17 -10.00
C VAL A 271 15.20 -11.15 -10.39
N PRO A 272 14.44 -11.73 -9.43
CA PRO A 272 13.39 -12.71 -9.71
C PRO A 272 12.33 -12.18 -10.69
N VAL A 273 11.92 -13.03 -11.63
CA VAL A 273 10.95 -12.68 -12.70
C VAL A 273 9.55 -13.26 -12.49
N THR A 274 9.25 -13.76 -11.29
CA THR A 274 8.05 -14.56 -11.00
C THR A 274 6.75 -13.85 -11.39
N HIS A 275 6.68 -12.53 -11.18
CA HIS A 275 5.49 -11.71 -11.45
C HIS A 275 5.68 -10.74 -12.62
N ALA A 276 6.83 -10.77 -13.30
CA ALA A 276 7.21 -9.75 -14.28
C ALA A 276 6.20 -9.60 -15.42
N LEU A 277 5.72 -10.71 -15.99
CA LEU A 277 4.76 -10.68 -17.09
C LEU A 277 3.36 -10.22 -16.67
N ARG A 278 3.02 -10.32 -15.38
CA ARG A 278 1.76 -9.77 -14.86
C ARG A 278 1.72 -8.25 -15.06
N PHE A 279 2.85 -7.57 -14.83
CA PHE A 279 2.93 -6.11 -14.85
C PHE A 279 3.48 -5.53 -16.15
N GLY A 280 4.23 -6.32 -16.94
CA GLY A 280 4.88 -5.85 -18.16
C GLY A 280 4.24 -6.24 -19.49
N ALA A 281 3.39 -7.27 -19.53
CA ALA A 281 2.99 -7.91 -20.80
C ALA A 281 2.36 -6.97 -21.82
N ALA A 282 1.68 -5.91 -21.39
CA ALA A 282 1.01 -4.95 -22.27
C ALA A 282 1.96 -4.02 -23.05
N GLY A 283 3.22 -3.84 -22.63
CA GLY A 283 4.10 -2.83 -23.24
C GLY A 283 5.54 -3.27 -23.54
N ILE A 284 5.95 -4.46 -23.10
CA ILE A 284 7.27 -5.00 -23.44
C ILE A 284 7.38 -5.36 -24.93
N ASP A 285 8.60 -5.28 -25.45
CA ASP A 285 8.94 -5.79 -26.78
C ASP A 285 9.25 -7.29 -26.80
N ALA A 286 9.39 -7.84 -28.01
CA ALA A 286 9.61 -9.28 -28.21
C ALA A 286 10.90 -9.80 -27.55
N ASP A 287 11.96 -8.99 -27.54
CA ASP A 287 13.24 -9.35 -26.93
C ASP A 287 13.12 -9.46 -25.41
N LEU A 288 12.50 -8.47 -24.76
CA LEU A 288 12.26 -8.49 -23.32
C LEU A 288 11.26 -9.60 -22.93
N ALA A 289 10.23 -9.83 -23.73
CA ALA A 289 9.30 -10.94 -23.51
C ALA A 289 9.99 -12.31 -23.59
N ALA A 290 10.85 -12.53 -24.60
CA ALA A 290 11.61 -13.76 -24.74
C ALA A 290 12.57 -13.97 -23.58
N GLU A 291 13.22 -12.89 -23.12
CA GLU A 291 14.13 -12.91 -21.98
C GLU A 291 13.43 -13.32 -20.68
N LEU A 292 12.26 -12.72 -20.41
CA LEU A 292 11.45 -13.05 -19.23
C LEU A 292 11.00 -14.51 -19.24
N LEU A 293 10.51 -15.02 -20.38
CA LEU A 293 10.13 -16.43 -20.51
C LEU A 293 11.33 -17.38 -20.29
N ARG A 294 12.49 -17.04 -20.86
CA ARG A 294 13.72 -17.83 -20.71
C ARG A 294 14.19 -17.92 -19.26
N ARG A 295 13.93 -16.88 -18.47
CA ARG A 295 14.20 -16.84 -17.02
C ARG A 295 13.09 -17.45 -16.16
N GLY A 296 12.04 -17.99 -16.78
CA GLY A 296 10.98 -18.72 -16.09
C GLY A 296 9.79 -17.87 -15.63
N ALA A 297 9.62 -16.65 -16.19
CA ALA A 297 8.42 -15.87 -15.96
C ALA A 297 7.19 -16.67 -16.44
N ARG A 298 6.14 -16.70 -15.62
CA ARG A 298 4.91 -17.44 -15.91
C ARG A 298 3.91 -16.56 -16.63
N VAL A 299 3.21 -17.15 -17.60
CA VAL A 299 2.07 -16.52 -18.27
C VAL A 299 0.80 -17.05 -17.62
N ASP A 300 0.25 -16.30 -16.67
CA ASP A 300 -1.04 -16.59 -16.04
C ASP A 300 -2.19 -15.84 -16.77
N GLU A 301 -3.42 -16.01 -16.28
CA GLU A 301 -4.61 -15.36 -16.87
C GLU A 301 -4.49 -13.84 -16.87
N HIS A 302 -3.85 -13.25 -15.86
CA HIS A 302 -3.67 -11.80 -15.79
C HIS A 302 -2.65 -11.33 -16.84
N ALA A 303 -1.51 -12.02 -16.96
CA ALA A 303 -0.54 -11.75 -18.03
C ALA A 303 -1.17 -11.93 -19.42
N LEU A 304 -2.09 -12.90 -19.59
CA LEU A 304 -2.89 -13.04 -20.82
C LEU A 304 -3.85 -11.88 -21.06
N SER A 305 -4.55 -11.43 -20.01
CA SER A 305 -5.43 -10.27 -20.09
C SER A 305 -4.66 -9.00 -20.45
N ALA A 306 -3.45 -8.82 -19.91
CA ALA A 306 -2.61 -7.68 -20.25
C ALA A 306 -1.98 -7.78 -21.66
N VAL A 307 -1.53 -8.97 -22.08
CA VAL A 307 -0.83 -9.10 -23.37
C VAL A 307 -1.72 -8.81 -24.57
N VAL A 308 -3.03 -9.05 -24.48
CA VAL A 308 -3.91 -8.80 -25.62
C VAL A 308 -3.94 -7.32 -26.02
N ASP A 309 -3.62 -6.42 -25.10
CA ASP A 309 -3.46 -4.98 -25.37
C ASP A 309 -2.09 -4.60 -25.92
N ASN A 310 -1.12 -5.53 -25.96
CA ASN A 310 0.21 -5.25 -26.49
C ASN A 310 0.15 -4.89 -27.98
N PRO A 311 0.74 -3.78 -28.43
CA PRO A 311 0.62 -3.35 -29.83
C PRO A 311 1.37 -4.28 -30.80
N ASP A 312 2.41 -4.99 -30.34
CA ASP A 312 3.21 -5.90 -31.15
C ASP A 312 2.56 -7.29 -31.21
N PRO A 313 2.03 -7.72 -32.38
CA PRO A 313 1.38 -9.00 -32.50
C PRO A 313 2.35 -10.19 -32.33
N ASP A 314 3.65 -10.00 -32.50
CA ASP A 314 4.63 -11.05 -32.27
C ASP A 314 4.90 -11.26 -30.78
N VAL A 315 4.76 -10.24 -29.94
CA VAL A 315 4.74 -10.38 -28.47
C VAL A 315 3.52 -11.19 -28.03
N ILE A 316 2.34 -10.87 -28.57
CA ILE A 316 1.11 -11.63 -28.29
C ILE A 316 1.31 -13.10 -28.67
N ALA A 317 1.79 -13.35 -29.89
CA ALA A 317 2.05 -14.71 -30.35
C ALA A 317 3.08 -15.43 -29.48
N LEU A 318 4.12 -14.72 -29.00
CA LEU A 318 5.14 -15.29 -28.15
C LEU A 318 4.60 -15.72 -26.78
N LEU A 319 3.95 -14.81 -26.04
CA LEU A 319 3.50 -15.07 -24.68
C LEU A 319 2.33 -16.05 -24.65
N THR A 320 1.41 -15.97 -25.62
CA THR A 320 0.25 -16.88 -25.66
C THR A 320 0.65 -18.31 -26.02
N ARG A 321 1.73 -18.56 -26.76
CA ARG A 321 2.22 -19.94 -27.01
C ARG A 321 2.62 -20.67 -25.74
N SER A 322 3.00 -19.94 -24.70
CA SER A 322 3.44 -20.47 -23.41
C SER A 322 2.33 -20.52 -22.36
N SER A 323 1.09 -20.15 -22.71
CA SER A 323 -0.05 -20.05 -21.79
C SER A 323 -1.01 -21.24 -21.88
N GLY A 324 -1.90 -21.38 -20.88
CA GLY A 324 -3.14 -22.16 -20.99
C GLY A 324 -4.17 -21.51 -21.93
N PRO A 325 -5.31 -22.17 -22.20
CA PRO A 325 -6.45 -21.55 -22.88
C PRO A 325 -6.99 -20.37 -22.03
N PRO A 326 -7.43 -19.27 -22.65
CA PRO A 326 -8.02 -18.15 -21.92
C PRO A 326 -9.38 -18.55 -21.33
N SER A 327 -9.81 -17.87 -20.27
CA SER A 327 -11.20 -17.98 -19.79
C SER A 327 -12.21 -17.54 -20.85
N GLU A 328 -13.46 -17.98 -20.71
CA GLU A 328 -14.54 -17.58 -21.64
C GLU A 328 -14.73 -16.05 -21.68
N HIS A 329 -14.63 -15.39 -20.52
CA HIS A 329 -14.71 -13.94 -20.42
C HIS A 329 -13.58 -13.24 -21.19
N LEU A 330 -12.34 -13.70 -21.02
CA LEU A 330 -11.20 -13.16 -21.76
C LEU A 330 -11.34 -13.45 -23.26
N ALA A 331 -11.83 -14.63 -23.64
CA ALA A 331 -12.04 -15.02 -25.03
C ALA A 331 -13.01 -14.07 -25.76
N ASP A 332 -14.10 -13.64 -25.11
CA ASP A 332 -15.02 -12.64 -25.68
C ASP A 332 -14.32 -11.30 -25.94
N HIS A 333 -13.51 -10.84 -24.98
CA HIS A 333 -12.71 -9.63 -25.15
C HIS A 333 -11.70 -9.77 -26.31
N VAL A 334 -11.02 -10.91 -26.40
CA VAL A 334 -10.07 -11.21 -27.50
C VAL A 334 -10.78 -11.23 -28.86
N ARG A 335 -12.00 -11.78 -28.96
CA ARG A 335 -12.79 -11.77 -30.21
C ARG A 335 -13.15 -10.34 -30.63
N MET A 336 -13.53 -9.50 -29.68
CA MET A 336 -13.79 -8.08 -29.93
C MET A 336 -12.53 -7.37 -30.47
N LEU A 337 -11.38 -7.55 -29.81
CA LEU A 337 -10.11 -6.97 -30.26
C LEU A 337 -9.67 -7.49 -31.63
N ALA A 338 -9.91 -8.77 -31.92
CA ALA A 338 -9.63 -9.36 -33.23
C ALA A 338 -10.45 -8.69 -34.33
N ALA A 339 -11.75 -8.48 -34.10
CA ALA A 339 -12.63 -7.78 -35.06
C ALA A 339 -12.22 -6.31 -35.25
N GLN A 340 -11.79 -5.62 -34.20
CA GLN A 340 -11.24 -4.26 -34.32
C GLN A 340 -9.95 -4.24 -35.17
N ALA A 341 -9.05 -5.20 -34.97
CA ALA A 341 -7.82 -5.32 -35.75
C ALA A 341 -8.09 -5.66 -37.23
N GLU A 342 -9.17 -6.38 -37.56
CA GLU A 342 -9.61 -6.58 -38.95
C GLU A 342 -10.04 -5.28 -39.61
N ILE A 343 -10.86 -4.49 -38.93
CA ILE A 343 -11.30 -3.19 -39.43
C ILE A 343 -10.09 -2.27 -39.68
N ALA A 344 -9.10 -2.28 -38.79
CA ALA A 344 -7.84 -1.57 -38.97
C ALA A 344 -7.03 -2.11 -40.15
N ALA A 345 -6.98 -3.43 -40.33
CA ALA A 345 -6.30 -4.07 -41.46
C ALA A 345 -6.93 -3.69 -42.81
N ASP A 346 -8.26 -3.58 -42.87
CA ASP A 346 -9.00 -3.14 -44.07
C ASP A 346 -8.75 -1.66 -44.40
N ARG A 347 -8.42 -0.85 -43.38
CA ARG A 347 -7.96 0.54 -43.54
C ARG A 347 -6.49 0.65 -43.96
N GLY A 348 -5.76 -0.46 -44.01
CA GLY A 348 -4.34 -0.50 -44.38
C GLY A 348 -3.38 -0.15 -43.24
N GLU A 349 -3.81 -0.23 -41.98
CA GLU A 349 -2.93 0.02 -40.84
C GLU A 349 -1.82 -1.06 -40.75
N PRO A 350 -0.54 -0.66 -40.65
CA PRO A 350 0.58 -1.60 -40.57
C PRO A 350 0.44 -2.57 -39.38
N GLY A 351 0.71 -3.85 -39.61
CA GLY A 351 0.66 -4.89 -38.55
C GLY A 351 -0.75 -5.34 -38.13
N ALA A 352 -1.82 -4.61 -38.46
CA ALA A 352 -3.18 -4.90 -38.02
C ALA A 352 -3.69 -6.28 -38.50
N ARG A 353 -3.34 -6.71 -39.72
CA ARG A 353 -3.71 -8.04 -40.24
C ARG A 353 -3.10 -9.16 -39.41
N ARG A 354 -1.81 -9.04 -39.10
CA ARG A 354 -1.08 -10.01 -38.27
C ARG A 354 -1.65 -10.06 -36.85
N ARG A 355 -1.99 -8.90 -36.28
CA ARG A 355 -2.67 -8.79 -34.99
C ARG A 355 -4.01 -9.51 -34.98
N ALA A 356 -4.86 -9.29 -35.98
CA ALA A 356 -6.14 -9.98 -36.11
C ALA A 356 -5.97 -11.51 -36.16
N GLU A 357 -5.00 -12.01 -36.93
CA GLU A 357 -4.69 -13.44 -37.02
C GLU A 357 -4.31 -14.06 -35.68
N VAL A 358 -3.40 -13.40 -34.93
CA VAL A 358 -2.93 -13.89 -33.63
C VAL A 358 -4.05 -13.87 -32.60
N LEU A 359 -4.84 -12.80 -32.53
CA LEU A 359 -5.96 -12.69 -31.58
C LEU A 359 -7.06 -13.72 -31.90
N ARG A 360 -7.39 -13.97 -33.18
CA ARG A 360 -8.33 -15.05 -33.55
C ARG A 360 -7.82 -16.42 -33.12
N ALA A 361 -6.53 -16.69 -33.35
CA ALA A 361 -5.92 -17.95 -32.94
C ALA A 361 -5.98 -18.16 -31.43
N LEU A 362 -5.78 -17.09 -30.64
CA LEU A 362 -5.93 -17.13 -29.18
C LEU A 362 -7.39 -17.39 -28.78
N ALA A 363 -8.35 -16.65 -29.34
CA ALA A 363 -9.77 -16.81 -29.04
C ALA A 363 -10.33 -18.20 -29.39
N GLY A 364 -9.77 -18.84 -30.42
CA GLY A 364 -10.14 -20.20 -30.83
C GLY A 364 -9.63 -21.32 -29.91
N ARG A 365 -8.85 -21.00 -28.87
CA ARG A 365 -8.36 -21.96 -27.87
C ARG A 365 -9.28 -22.09 -26.65
N ALA A 366 -10.23 -21.18 -26.49
CA ALA A 366 -11.16 -21.11 -25.36
C ALA A 366 -12.18 -22.26 -25.37
#